data_AF-A0A2D5TI40-F1
#
_entry.id   AF-A0A2D5TI40-F1
#
_cell.length_a   1.000
_cell.length_b   1.000
_cell.length_c   1.000
_cell.angle_alpha   90.00
_cell.angle_beta   90.00
_cell.angle_gamma   90.00
#
_symmetry.space_group_name_H-M   'P 1'
#
loop_
_entity.id
_entity.type
_entity.pdbx_description
1 polymer ?
#
loop_
_entity_poly.entity_id
_entity_poly.type
_entity_poly.pdbx_seq_one_letter_code
_entity_poly.pdbx_strand_id
1 'polypeptide(L)'
;MVRRVLILGGGFAGLYAARNIQKLMGHDVEIEVVNRENYFVFQPLLPEIAGGAISAINAVSPLRFLTKAISIRKAEIDSIDPVAQTVTVFQGVQRRPTILNYDDLVIAVGSGSNLSKTPGLSEHAFTMKTLSDAQRLRAHIIERLEHADITRLPEVKKGTLTFSVIGGGFSGVETVGEIKELIDRSLRYYPNICASEIRVVLLEFSERILSEMPESLAKYAHANLEKRGIEIQLGVGVVEATGTQLVTSADEVIDTRTIVATIGNTPSAIIANMPLHLQHGRILVDQDFRAKGYENIWSIGDCALIPMQENSGERENFAPPTAQFAVREAAHLAMNLKAASEQMPLKPFQYKSKGALASLGAGCGVAQVFGLKFTGRVAWLLWRVYYIAFLPGMQTRISVLWNWLMDGFSRRSVVQITAQNNSETRHVLYRAGDRIYENGSR
;
A
#
# COMPACT_ATOMS: atom_id res chain seq x y z
N MET A 1 -4.45 38.03 10.11
CA MET A 1 -3.40 37.40 9.28
C MET A 1 -3.93 36.03 8.91
N VAL A 2 -3.91 35.64 7.63
CA VAL A 2 -4.40 34.32 7.21
C VAL A 2 -3.45 33.26 7.74
N ARG A 3 -3.99 32.22 8.39
CA ARG A 3 -3.20 31.18 9.05
C ARG A 3 -2.65 30.18 8.02
N ARG A 4 -1.36 29.87 8.05
CA ARG A 4 -0.71 28.97 7.10
C ARG A 4 -0.66 27.55 7.64
N VAL A 5 -1.34 26.63 6.97
CA VAL A 5 -1.33 25.20 7.30
C VAL A 5 -0.55 24.44 6.24
N LEU A 6 0.60 23.89 6.63
CA LEU A 6 1.43 23.05 5.77
C LEU A 6 1.13 21.57 6.05
N ILE A 7 0.80 20.82 5.02
CA ILE A 7 0.44 19.40 5.12
C ILE A 7 1.48 18.57 4.38
N LEU A 8 2.13 17.65 5.09
CA LEU A 8 3.15 16.75 4.54
C LEU A 8 2.50 15.40 4.19
N GLY A 9 2.34 15.13 2.90
CA GLY A 9 1.77 13.89 2.36
C GLY A 9 0.39 14.09 1.73
N GLY A 10 0.24 13.58 0.51
CA GLY A 10 -1.00 13.64 -0.29
C GLY A 10 -1.81 12.35 -0.31
N GLY A 11 -1.64 11.48 0.69
CA GLY A 11 -2.38 10.22 0.84
C GLY A 11 -3.78 10.39 1.44
N PHE A 12 -4.38 9.29 1.92
CA PHE A 12 -5.71 9.33 2.55
C PHE A 12 -5.80 10.33 3.71
N ALA A 13 -4.82 10.34 4.62
CA ALA A 13 -4.81 11.26 5.75
C ALA A 13 -4.69 12.73 5.29
N GLY A 14 -3.63 13.08 4.55
CA GLY A 14 -3.34 14.47 4.20
C GLY A 14 -4.33 15.10 3.21
N LEU A 15 -4.76 14.36 2.17
CA LEU A 15 -5.76 14.87 1.21
C LEU A 15 -7.08 15.20 1.90
N TYR A 16 -7.59 14.27 2.74
CA TYR A 16 -8.85 14.49 3.42
C TYR A 16 -8.70 15.54 4.53
N ALA A 17 -7.54 15.66 5.17
CA ALA A 17 -7.30 16.73 6.15
C ALA A 17 -7.39 18.09 5.46
N ALA A 18 -6.66 18.28 4.35
CA ALA A 18 -6.69 19.50 3.56
C ALA A 18 -8.13 19.89 3.16
N ARG A 19 -8.92 18.93 2.65
CA ARG A 19 -10.31 19.18 2.25
C ARG A 19 -11.23 19.54 3.42
N ASN A 20 -11.08 18.88 4.56
CA ASN A 20 -11.91 19.16 5.73
C ASN A 20 -11.54 20.50 6.38
N ILE A 21 -10.24 20.83 6.46
CA ILE A 21 -9.75 22.13 6.95
C ILE A 21 -10.29 23.25 6.05
N GLN A 22 -10.12 23.13 4.73
CA GLN A 22 -10.63 24.10 3.76
C GLN A 22 -12.14 24.31 3.88
N LYS A 23 -12.89 23.22 4.11
CA LYS A 23 -14.35 23.27 4.26
C LYS A 23 -14.78 23.99 5.55
N LEU A 24 -14.04 23.81 6.65
CA LEU A 24 -14.41 24.33 7.97
C LEU A 24 -13.93 25.76 8.22
N MET A 25 -12.81 26.15 7.64
CA MET A 25 -12.13 27.43 7.89
C MET A 25 -12.15 28.38 6.68
N GLY A 26 -12.50 27.91 5.49
CA GLY A 26 -12.71 28.78 4.33
C GLY A 26 -11.50 29.65 3.99
N HIS A 27 -11.68 30.97 4.04
CA HIS A 27 -10.65 31.95 3.69
C HIS A 27 -9.74 32.35 4.87
N ASP A 28 -10.01 31.85 6.08
CA ASP A 28 -9.20 32.15 7.28
C ASP A 28 -7.87 31.38 7.28
N VAL A 29 -7.70 30.45 6.33
CA VAL A 29 -6.55 29.55 6.22
C VAL A 29 -5.99 29.54 4.80
N GLU A 30 -4.66 29.50 4.70
CA GLU A 30 -3.92 29.16 3.49
C GLU A 30 -3.33 27.76 3.65
N ILE A 31 -3.70 26.83 2.77
CA ILE A 31 -3.30 25.43 2.87
C ILE A 31 -2.35 25.08 1.73
N GLU A 32 -1.18 24.52 2.05
CA GLU A 32 -0.29 23.90 1.09
C GLU A 32 -0.07 22.41 1.42
N VAL A 33 -0.29 21.54 0.45
CA VAL A 33 0.02 20.10 0.55
C VAL A 33 1.30 19.81 -0.22
N VAL A 34 2.31 19.30 0.49
CA VAL A 34 3.57 18.82 -0.08
C VAL A 34 3.47 17.32 -0.28
N ASN A 35 3.68 16.85 -1.51
CA ASN A 35 3.68 15.42 -1.81
C ASN A 35 4.72 15.08 -2.89
N ARG A 36 5.35 13.91 -2.78
CA ARG A 36 6.34 13.46 -3.78
C ARG A 36 5.71 13.28 -5.16
N GLU A 37 4.49 12.75 -5.20
CA GLU A 37 3.71 12.58 -6.41
C GLU A 37 2.66 13.69 -6.58
N ASN A 38 2.30 14.03 -7.83
CA ASN A 38 1.24 15.00 -8.09
C ASN A 38 -0.18 14.38 -8.07
N TYR A 39 -0.30 13.11 -7.70
CA TYR A 39 -1.55 12.36 -7.65
C TYR A 39 -1.76 11.68 -6.30
N PHE A 40 -3.02 11.50 -5.95
CA PHE A 40 -3.48 10.61 -4.89
C PHE A 40 -3.57 9.18 -5.43
N VAL A 41 -3.23 8.20 -4.61
CA VAL A 41 -3.36 6.77 -4.93
C VAL A 41 -4.43 6.15 -4.04
N PHE A 42 -5.44 5.55 -4.67
CA PHE A 42 -6.41 4.70 -3.99
C PHE A 42 -5.83 3.29 -3.83
N GLN A 43 -4.99 3.13 -2.80
CA GLN A 43 -4.20 1.92 -2.52
C GLN A 43 -4.98 0.60 -2.57
N PRO A 44 -6.25 0.50 -2.14
CA PRO A 44 -6.99 -0.77 -2.20
C PRO A 44 -7.19 -1.35 -3.61
N LEU A 45 -6.94 -0.58 -4.67
CA LEU A 45 -7.03 -1.04 -6.05
C LEU A 45 -5.68 -1.43 -6.66
N LEU A 46 -4.57 -1.32 -5.92
CA LEU A 46 -3.25 -1.74 -6.41
C LEU A 46 -3.18 -3.23 -6.77
N PRO A 47 -3.75 -4.17 -6.00
CA PRO A 47 -3.80 -5.58 -6.39
C PRO A 47 -4.47 -5.79 -7.76
N GLU A 48 -5.59 -5.10 -8.02
CA GLU A 48 -6.30 -5.17 -9.29
C GLU A 48 -5.47 -4.59 -10.46
N ILE A 49 -4.58 -3.64 -10.22
CA ILE A 49 -3.62 -3.16 -11.23
C ILE A 49 -2.55 -4.21 -11.50
N ALA A 50 -2.00 -4.83 -10.45
CA ALA A 50 -1.03 -5.91 -10.57
C ALA A 50 -1.62 -7.11 -11.33
N GLY A 51 -2.88 -7.45 -11.06
CA GLY A 51 -3.63 -8.48 -11.78
C GLY A 51 -4.12 -8.05 -13.17
N GLY A 52 -4.09 -6.77 -13.51
CA GLY A 52 -4.59 -6.26 -14.80
C GLY A 52 -6.12 -6.23 -14.95
N ALA A 53 -6.86 -6.18 -13.83
CA ALA A 53 -8.31 -5.92 -13.77
C ALA A 53 -8.68 -4.50 -14.13
N ILE A 54 -7.83 -3.56 -13.75
CA ILE A 54 -8.00 -2.15 -14.08
C ILE A 54 -6.67 -1.57 -14.54
N SER A 55 -6.75 -0.49 -15.32
CA SER A 55 -5.58 0.30 -15.70
C SER A 55 -5.05 1.13 -14.54
N ALA A 56 -3.75 1.41 -14.54
CA ALA A 56 -3.06 2.23 -13.53
C ALA A 56 -3.75 3.58 -13.27
N ILE A 57 -4.23 4.25 -14.33
CA ILE A 57 -4.90 5.55 -14.24
C ILE A 57 -6.18 5.52 -13.38
N ASN A 58 -6.81 4.34 -13.24
CA ASN A 58 -8.06 4.19 -12.52
C ASN A 58 -7.89 4.18 -10.99
N ALA A 59 -6.70 3.87 -10.48
CA ALA A 59 -6.42 3.94 -9.05
C ALA A 59 -5.79 5.27 -8.61
N VAL A 60 -5.62 6.22 -9.53
CA VAL A 60 -5.02 7.51 -9.20
C VAL A 60 -5.90 8.68 -9.57
N SER A 61 -5.68 9.81 -8.90
CA SER A 61 -6.40 11.05 -9.20
C SER A 61 -5.49 12.25 -8.95
N PRO A 62 -5.36 13.21 -9.89
CA PRO A 62 -4.51 14.37 -9.70
C PRO A 62 -4.91 15.16 -8.45
N LEU A 63 -3.97 15.42 -7.54
CA LEU A 63 -4.26 16.13 -6.29
C LEU A 63 -4.90 17.50 -6.57
N ARG A 64 -4.38 18.23 -7.57
CA ARG A 64 -4.90 19.54 -8.00
C ARG A 64 -6.38 19.52 -8.39
N PHE A 65 -6.89 18.41 -8.92
CA PHE A 65 -8.30 18.31 -9.30
C PHE A 65 -9.19 18.07 -8.07
N LEU A 66 -8.65 17.39 -7.06
CA LEU A 66 -9.35 17.06 -5.83
C LEU A 66 -9.39 18.24 -4.84
N THR A 67 -8.54 19.25 -5.04
CA THR A 67 -8.28 20.32 -4.08
C THR A 67 -8.18 21.71 -4.73
N LYS A 68 -9.23 22.18 -5.42
CA LYS A 68 -9.20 23.42 -6.22
C LYS A 68 -8.78 24.69 -5.48
N ALA A 69 -9.05 24.80 -4.18
CA ALA A 69 -8.74 25.97 -3.34
C ALA A 69 -7.46 25.81 -2.49
N ILE A 70 -6.71 24.73 -2.70
CA ILE A 70 -5.54 24.36 -1.88
C ILE A 70 -4.32 24.30 -2.79
N SER A 71 -3.20 24.86 -2.32
CA SER A 71 -1.93 24.81 -3.03
C SER A 71 -1.35 23.40 -2.97
N ILE A 72 -0.93 22.87 -4.13
CA ILE A 72 -0.25 21.58 -4.23
C ILE A 72 1.18 21.80 -4.68
N ARG A 73 2.13 21.31 -3.88
CA ARG A 73 3.57 21.31 -4.17
C ARG A 73 4.05 19.89 -4.39
N LYS A 74 4.54 19.62 -5.62
CA LYS A 74 5.25 18.38 -5.92
C LYS A 74 6.71 18.53 -5.46
N ALA A 75 7.03 17.98 -4.30
CA ALA A 75 8.36 18.05 -3.71
C ALA A 75 8.63 16.86 -2.79
N GLU A 76 9.90 16.59 -2.55
CA GLU A 76 10.38 15.61 -1.58
C GLU A 76 10.72 16.34 -0.28
N ILE A 77 10.22 15.81 0.84
CA ILE A 77 10.45 16.38 2.17
C ILE A 77 11.83 15.91 2.63
N ASP A 78 12.61 16.83 3.18
CA ASP A 78 13.96 16.55 3.69
C ASP A 78 14.02 16.61 5.23
N SER A 79 13.57 17.72 5.81
CA SER A 79 13.71 17.96 7.25
C SER A 79 12.66 18.96 7.73
N ILE A 80 12.42 18.96 9.04
CA ILE A 80 11.55 19.92 9.73
C ILE A 80 12.34 20.60 10.85
N ASP A 81 12.10 21.89 11.06
CA ASP A 81 12.60 22.66 12.19
C ASP A 81 11.41 23.21 12.98
N PRO A 82 11.04 22.55 14.10
CA PRO A 82 9.93 23.00 14.95
C PRO A 82 10.14 24.36 15.62
N VAL A 83 11.40 24.76 15.84
CA VAL A 83 11.74 26.02 16.53
C VAL A 83 11.60 27.19 15.56
N ALA A 84 12.16 27.04 14.36
CA ALA A 84 12.02 28.03 13.30
C ALA A 84 10.65 27.98 12.60
N GLN A 85 9.85 26.94 12.86
CA GLN A 85 8.56 26.65 12.22
C GLN A 85 8.68 26.53 10.70
N THR A 86 9.67 25.74 10.26
CA THR A 86 9.96 25.54 8.83
C THR A 86 10.08 24.08 8.42
N VAL A 87 9.88 23.82 7.13
CA VAL A 87 10.11 22.54 6.47
C VAL A 87 11.01 22.76 5.27
N THR A 88 12.08 21.98 5.17
CA THR A 88 12.96 21.96 3.99
C THR A 88 12.49 20.90 3.01
N VAL A 89 12.37 21.28 1.73
CA VAL A 89 11.96 20.39 0.64
C VAL A 89 12.89 20.50 -0.56
N PHE A 90 12.98 19.42 -1.35
CA PHE A 90 13.62 19.41 -2.66
C PHE A 90 12.56 19.34 -3.76
N GLN A 91 12.67 20.21 -4.75
CA GLN A 91 11.68 20.34 -5.83
C GLN A 91 12.32 20.69 -7.17
N GLY A 92 11.55 20.50 -8.24
CA GLY A 92 12.00 20.80 -9.61
C GLY A 92 13.10 19.87 -10.11
N VAL A 93 13.62 20.19 -11.30
CA VAL A 93 14.71 19.42 -11.94
C VAL A 93 16.05 19.72 -11.27
N GLN A 94 16.28 20.99 -10.94
CA GLN A 94 17.42 21.41 -10.12
C GLN A 94 17.00 21.23 -8.66
N ARG A 95 17.35 20.09 -8.06
CA ARG A 95 17.05 19.74 -6.65
C ARG A 95 17.69 20.75 -5.69
N ARG A 96 17.09 21.93 -5.56
CA ARG A 96 17.51 22.99 -4.64
C ARG A 96 16.71 22.86 -3.33
N PRO A 97 17.37 23.01 -2.17
CA PRO A 97 16.66 23.09 -0.91
C PRO A 97 15.77 24.34 -0.92
N THR A 98 14.50 24.17 -0.59
CA THR A 98 13.53 25.25 -0.45
C THR A 98 12.92 25.19 0.93
N ILE A 99 12.90 26.33 1.63
CA ILE A 99 12.34 26.46 2.98
C ILE A 99 10.90 26.91 2.87
N LEU A 100 9.99 26.18 3.53
CA LEU A 100 8.57 26.50 3.65
C LEU A 100 8.26 26.84 5.10
N ASN A 101 7.56 27.95 5.33
CA ASN A 101 7.13 28.36 6.68
C ASN A 101 5.71 27.87 6.95
N TYR A 102 5.38 27.60 8.20
CA TYR A 102 4.04 27.22 8.62
C TYR A 102 3.63 27.87 9.94
N ASP A 103 2.32 28.02 10.14
CA ASP A 103 1.76 28.35 11.46
C ASP A 103 1.23 27.07 12.13
N ASP A 104 0.66 26.14 11.37
CA ASP A 104 0.46 24.73 11.75
C ASP A 104 1.08 23.76 10.74
N LEU A 105 1.68 22.68 11.26
CA LEU A 105 2.22 21.59 10.46
C LEU A 105 1.40 20.32 10.69
N VAL A 106 0.87 19.72 9.62
CA VAL A 106 0.21 18.42 9.65
C VAL A 106 1.10 17.37 8.97
N ILE A 107 1.58 16.40 9.73
CA ILE A 107 2.43 15.32 9.24
C ILE A 107 1.57 14.09 8.95
N ALA A 108 1.43 13.75 7.66
CA ALA A 108 0.57 12.70 7.13
C ALA A 108 1.27 11.86 6.04
N VAL A 109 2.58 11.63 6.22
CA VAL A 109 3.48 11.00 5.23
C VAL A 109 3.29 9.48 5.09
N GLY A 110 2.38 8.89 5.86
CA GLY A 110 2.05 7.47 5.82
C GLY A 110 3.19 6.55 6.26
N SER A 111 3.21 5.33 5.72
CA SER A 111 4.15 4.27 6.05
C SER A 111 4.98 3.83 4.83
N GLY A 112 6.22 3.41 5.08
CA GLY A 112 7.08 2.76 4.09
C GLY A 112 7.03 1.24 4.17
N SER A 113 7.87 0.57 3.38
CA SER A 113 8.23 -0.83 3.58
C SER A 113 9.72 -0.93 3.85
N ASN A 114 10.11 -1.68 4.87
CA ASN A 114 11.50 -2.00 5.14
C ASN A 114 11.67 -3.52 5.18
N LEU A 115 12.27 -4.03 4.10
CA LEU A 115 12.56 -5.45 3.93
C LEU A 115 13.98 -5.81 4.39
N SER A 116 14.81 -4.85 4.80
CA SER A 116 16.23 -5.08 5.14
C SER A 116 16.45 -5.99 6.35
N LYS A 117 15.41 -6.19 7.16
CA LYS A 117 15.44 -7.12 8.30
C LYS A 117 15.58 -8.58 7.87
N THR A 118 15.20 -8.91 6.64
CA THR A 118 15.29 -10.26 6.09
C THR A 118 16.28 -10.23 4.91
N PRO A 119 17.46 -10.87 5.04
CA PRO A 119 18.50 -10.86 4.01
C PRO A 119 17.95 -11.18 2.61
N GLY A 120 18.28 -10.34 1.64
CA GLY A 120 17.93 -10.52 0.23
C GLY A 120 16.51 -10.08 -0.17
N LEU A 121 15.58 -9.84 0.76
CA LEU A 121 14.24 -9.40 0.38
C LEU A 121 14.24 -7.99 -0.22
N SER A 122 15.10 -7.07 0.24
CA SER A 122 15.18 -5.71 -0.33
C SER A 122 15.65 -5.72 -1.78
N GLU A 123 16.50 -6.67 -2.15
CA GLU A 123 17.11 -6.79 -3.47
C GLU A 123 16.22 -7.56 -4.46
N HIS A 124 15.50 -8.58 -3.96
CA HIS A 124 14.87 -9.59 -4.81
C HIS A 124 13.33 -9.59 -4.75
N ALA A 125 12.71 -8.95 -3.76
CA ALA A 125 11.25 -8.92 -3.63
C ALA A 125 10.61 -7.68 -4.26
N PHE A 126 9.44 -7.88 -4.85
CA PHE A 126 8.52 -6.81 -5.21
C PHE A 126 7.73 -6.37 -3.97
N THR A 127 7.55 -5.06 -3.79
CA THR A 127 6.59 -4.52 -2.82
C THR A 127 5.22 -4.35 -3.46
N MET A 128 4.21 -3.96 -2.67
CA MET A 128 2.85 -3.64 -3.15
C MET A 128 2.28 -2.41 -2.43
N LYS A 129 3.02 -1.29 -2.42
CA LYS A 129 2.63 -0.04 -1.75
C LYS A 129 2.34 1.12 -2.70
N THR A 130 3.00 1.15 -3.85
CA THR A 130 2.90 2.27 -4.80
C THR A 130 2.23 1.84 -6.11
N LEU A 131 1.83 2.83 -6.92
CA LEU A 131 1.37 2.55 -8.29
C LEU A 131 2.46 1.85 -9.12
N SER A 132 3.71 2.30 -8.97
CA SER A 132 4.86 1.73 -9.68
C SER A 132 5.08 0.27 -9.29
N ASP A 133 4.90 -0.07 -8.02
CA ASP A 133 5.02 -1.44 -7.51
C ASP A 133 4.07 -2.39 -8.25
N ALA A 134 2.79 -2.02 -8.32
CA ALA A 134 1.77 -2.82 -8.99
C ALA A 134 2.04 -2.98 -10.50
N GLN A 135 2.48 -1.90 -11.17
CA GLN A 135 2.84 -1.95 -12.59
C GLN A 135 4.06 -2.84 -12.84
N ARG A 136 5.10 -2.71 -12.01
CA ARG A 136 6.33 -3.52 -12.10
C ARG A 136 6.03 -5.00 -11.87
N LEU A 137 5.21 -5.31 -10.88
CA LEU A 137 4.80 -6.68 -10.60
C LEU A 137 4.03 -7.29 -11.78
N ARG A 138 3.08 -6.56 -12.35
CA ARG A 138 2.34 -7.03 -13.54
C ARG A 138 3.29 -7.31 -14.72
N ALA A 139 4.17 -6.36 -15.02
CA ALA A 139 5.14 -6.50 -16.11
C ALA A 139 6.05 -7.71 -15.89
N HIS A 140 6.53 -7.90 -14.66
CA HIS A 140 7.35 -9.05 -14.28
C HIS A 140 6.61 -10.38 -14.43
N ILE A 141 5.35 -10.48 -13.99
CA ILE A 141 4.56 -11.72 -14.14
C ILE A 141 4.42 -12.09 -15.61
N ILE A 142 4.09 -11.12 -16.47
CA ILE A 142 4.02 -11.35 -17.93
C ILE A 142 5.38 -11.81 -18.45
N GLU A 143 6.47 -11.15 -18.05
CA GLU A 143 7.84 -11.54 -18.44
C GLU A 143 8.22 -12.96 -18.00
N ARG A 144 7.74 -13.43 -16.84
CA ARG A 144 7.93 -14.82 -16.41
C ARG A 144 7.17 -15.79 -17.31
N LEU A 145 5.96 -15.45 -17.75
CA LEU A 145 5.22 -16.28 -18.70
C LEU A 145 5.91 -16.31 -20.08
N GLU A 146 6.35 -15.17 -20.61
CA GLU A 146 7.14 -15.10 -21.85
C GLU A 146 8.40 -15.96 -21.76
N HIS A 147 9.16 -15.84 -20.66
CA HIS A 147 10.37 -16.61 -20.46
C HIS A 147 10.11 -18.12 -20.31
N ALA A 148 9.07 -18.50 -19.57
CA ALA A 148 8.73 -19.90 -19.37
C ALA A 148 8.22 -20.58 -20.65
N ASP A 149 7.57 -19.84 -21.56
CA ASP A 149 7.08 -20.38 -22.83
C ASP A 149 8.21 -20.77 -23.80
N ILE A 150 9.35 -20.09 -23.73
CA ILE A 150 10.51 -20.36 -24.61
C ILE A 150 11.59 -21.23 -23.95
N THR A 151 11.61 -21.30 -22.62
CA THR A 151 12.65 -22.00 -21.85
C THR A 151 12.55 -23.52 -22.05
N ARG A 152 13.68 -24.15 -22.38
CA ARG A 152 13.79 -25.62 -22.50
C ARG A 152 14.43 -26.32 -21.30
N LEU A 153 14.92 -25.54 -20.33
CA LEU A 153 15.53 -26.04 -19.09
C LEU A 153 14.44 -26.27 -18.01
N PRO A 154 14.14 -27.52 -17.63
CA PRO A 154 13.02 -27.81 -16.72
C PRO A 154 13.13 -27.12 -15.35
N GLU A 155 14.33 -27.07 -14.77
CA GLU A 155 14.60 -26.44 -13.48
C GLU A 155 14.41 -24.93 -13.51
N VAL A 156 14.82 -24.28 -14.60
CA VAL A 156 14.62 -22.84 -14.80
C VAL A 156 13.14 -22.54 -15.00
N LYS A 157 12.45 -23.36 -15.80
CA LYS A 157 11.01 -23.22 -16.07
C LYS A 157 10.21 -23.36 -14.78
N LYS A 158 10.47 -24.40 -13.98
CA LYS A 158 9.79 -24.65 -12.69
C LYS A 158 9.87 -23.45 -11.75
N GLY A 159 11.08 -22.91 -11.52
CA GLY A 159 11.21 -21.74 -10.64
C GLY A 159 10.69 -20.43 -11.26
N THR A 160 10.67 -20.31 -12.60
CA THR A 160 10.04 -19.19 -13.31
C THR A 160 8.52 -19.18 -13.12
N LEU A 161 7.91 -20.36 -13.07
CA LEU A 161 6.48 -20.58 -12.89
C LEU A 161 6.05 -20.73 -11.41
N THR A 162 6.97 -20.49 -10.48
CA THR A 162 6.68 -20.47 -9.04
C THR A 162 6.64 -19.02 -8.54
N PHE A 163 5.51 -18.62 -7.96
CA PHE A 163 5.25 -17.26 -7.48
C PHE A 163 4.99 -17.29 -5.98
N SER A 164 5.82 -16.60 -5.19
CA SER A 164 5.73 -16.58 -3.73
C SER A 164 5.29 -15.21 -3.22
N VAL A 165 4.22 -15.17 -2.45
CA VAL A 165 3.69 -13.97 -1.79
C VAL A 165 3.87 -14.11 -0.29
N ILE A 166 4.45 -13.10 0.35
CA ILE A 166 4.75 -13.07 1.78
C ILE A 166 3.79 -12.11 2.47
N GLY A 167 3.08 -12.62 3.48
CA GLY A 167 2.08 -11.93 4.28
C GLY A 167 0.65 -12.25 3.84
N GLY A 168 -0.14 -12.86 4.73
CA GLY A 168 -1.55 -13.21 4.58
C GLY A 168 -2.53 -12.17 5.13
N GLY A 169 -2.10 -10.91 5.30
CA GLY A 169 -3.01 -9.78 5.56
C GLY A 169 -3.82 -9.38 4.31
N PHE A 170 -4.62 -8.32 4.40
CA PHE A 170 -5.47 -7.85 3.29
C PHE A 170 -4.70 -7.70 1.97
N SER A 171 -3.57 -6.98 1.99
CA SER A 171 -2.80 -6.71 0.78
C SER A 171 -2.25 -7.98 0.13
N GLY A 172 -1.72 -8.93 0.90
CA GLY A 172 -1.16 -10.16 0.35
C GLY A 172 -2.22 -11.13 -0.15
N VAL A 173 -3.35 -11.24 0.54
CA VAL A 173 -4.50 -12.04 0.09
C VAL A 173 -5.11 -11.49 -1.21
N GLU A 174 -5.31 -10.17 -1.29
CA GLU A 174 -5.80 -9.54 -2.52
C GLU A 174 -4.78 -9.70 -3.66
N THR A 175 -3.48 -9.50 -3.36
CA THR A 175 -2.40 -9.63 -4.34
C THR A 175 -2.29 -11.04 -4.89
N VAL A 176 -2.21 -12.07 -4.04
CA VAL A 176 -2.08 -13.47 -4.51
C VAL A 176 -3.30 -13.90 -5.33
N GLY A 177 -4.49 -13.44 -4.93
CA GLY A 177 -5.74 -13.69 -5.65
C GLY A 177 -5.75 -13.10 -7.06
N GLU A 178 -5.27 -11.86 -7.22
CA GLU A 178 -5.18 -11.17 -8.50
C GLU A 178 -4.02 -11.68 -9.38
N ILE A 179 -2.88 -12.06 -8.79
CA ILE A 179 -1.77 -12.72 -9.51
C ILE A 179 -2.25 -14.03 -10.12
N LYS A 180 -2.90 -14.89 -9.31
CA LYS A 180 -3.41 -16.18 -9.78
C LYS A 180 -4.39 -16.01 -10.93
N GLU A 181 -5.29 -15.03 -10.80
CA GLU A 181 -6.27 -14.70 -11.85
C GLU A 181 -5.62 -14.22 -13.15
N LEU A 182 -4.58 -13.37 -13.05
CA LEU A 182 -3.80 -12.94 -14.21
C LEU A 182 -3.15 -14.13 -14.92
N ILE A 183 -2.47 -15.00 -14.16
CA ILE A 183 -1.78 -16.17 -14.71
C ILE A 183 -2.78 -17.08 -15.43
N ASP A 184 -3.84 -17.51 -14.74
CA ASP A 184 -4.83 -18.47 -15.28
C ASP A 184 -5.47 -17.96 -16.57
N ARG A 185 -5.84 -16.69 -16.62
CA ARG A 185 -6.45 -16.08 -17.82
C ARG A 185 -5.46 -15.87 -18.96
N SER A 186 -4.17 -15.82 -18.66
CA SER A 186 -3.09 -15.64 -19.63
C SER A 186 -2.61 -16.95 -20.25
N LEU A 187 -2.70 -18.10 -19.55
CA LEU A 187 -2.15 -19.39 -20.02
C LEU A 187 -2.57 -19.80 -21.43
N ARG A 188 -3.77 -19.42 -21.87
CA ARG A 188 -4.26 -19.68 -23.24
C ARG A 188 -3.39 -19.08 -24.35
N TYR A 189 -2.51 -18.13 -24.03
CA TYR A 189 -1.60 -17.47 -24.97
C TYR A 189 -0.19 -18.06 -24.95
N TYR A 190 0.10 -18.95 -23.99
CA TYR A 190 1.41 -19.56 -23.77
C TYR A 190 1.29 -21.08 -23.95
N PRO A 191 1.31 -21.58 -25.20
CA PRO A 191 1.00 -22.97 -25.50
C PRO A 191 2.01 -23.97 -24.91
N ASN A 192 3.22 -23.51 -24.54
CA ASN A 192 4.24 -24.37 -23.96
C ASN A 192 4.17 -24.42 -22.43
N ILE A 193 3.17 -23.80 -21.80
CA ILE A 193 2.97 -23.81 -20.35
C ILE A 193 1.70 -24.59 -20.00
N CYS A 194 1.84 -25.65 -19.22
CA CYS A 194 0.71 -26.38 -18.63
C CYS A 194 0.28 -25.75 -17.30
N ALA A 195 -1.03 -25.70 -17.05
CA ALA A 195 -1.57 -25.15 -15.81
C ALA A 195 -1.06 -25.86 -14.54
N SER A 196 -0.73 -27.15 -14.63
CA SER A 196 -0.15 -27.93 -13.54
C SER A 196 1.30 -27.58 -13.22
N GLU A 197 2.00 -26.83 -14.09
CA GLU A 197 3.36 -26.34 -13.84
C GLU A 197 3.35 -25.04 -13.00
N ILE A 198 2.20 -24.37 -12.90
CA ILE A 198 2.07 -23.14 -12.12
C ILE A 198 1.99 -23.46 -10.64
N ARG A 199 2.89 -22.87 -9.87
CA ARG A 199 2.87 -22.93 -8.41
C ARG A 199 2.72 -21.52 -7.84
N VAL A 200 1.70 -21.29 -7.02
CA VAL A 200 1.51 -20.00 -6.33
C VAL A 200 1.44 -20.27 -4.83
N VAL A 201 2.35 -19.69 -4.06
CA VAL A 201 2.50 -19.92 -2.62
C VAL A 201 2.26 -18.63 -1.86
N LEU A 202 1.41 -18.68 -0.83
CA LEU A 202 1.21 -17.62 0.16
C LEU A 202 1.79 -18.07 1.50
N LEU A 203 2.78 -17.32 1.99
CA LEU A 203 3.43 -17.55 3.28
C LEU A 203 2.88 -16.56 4.31
N GLU A 204 2.40 -17.04 5.44
CA GLU A 204 1.93 -16.22 6.56
C GLU A 204 2.48 -16.75 7.89
N PHE A 205 3.05 -15.83 8.68
CA PHE A 205 3.66 -16.16 9.98
C PHE A 205 2.61 -16.49 11.04
N SER A 206 1.42 -15.89 10.96
CA SER A 206 0.31 -16.16 11.87
C SER A 206 -0.35 -17.50 11.58
N GLU A 207 -1.13 -17.99 12.53
CA GLU A 207 -1.91 -19.24 12.39
C GLU A 207 -3.08 -19.12 11.39
N ARG A 208 -3.35 -17.92 10.84
CA ARG A 208 -4.40 -17.69 9.86
C ARG A 208 -4.15 -16.45 9.02
N ILE A 209 -4.62 -16.49 7.78
CA ILE A 209 -4.76 -15.29 6.93
C ILE A 209 -5.89 -14.39 7.44
N LEU A 210 -5.86 -13.11 7.05
CA LEU A 210 -6.83 -12.09 7.43
C LEU A 210 -7.13 -12.10 8.93
N SER A 211 -6.06 -12.03 9.74
CA SER A 211 -6.15 -12.11 11.20
C SER A 211 -7.03 -11.00 11.80
N GLU A 212 -7.21 -9.89 11.11
CA GLU A 212 -8.09 -8.80 11.52
C GLU A 212 -9.58 -9.08 11.24
N MET A 213 -9.91 -10.12 10.48
CA MET A 213 -11.29 -10.51 10.18
C MET A 213 -11.78 -11.63 11.12
N PRO A 214 -13.11 -11.75 11.31
CA PRO A 214 -13.69 -12.89 12.02
C PRO A 214 -13.21 -14.22 11.44
N GLU A 215 -12.90 -15.17 12.33
CA GLU A 215 -12.33 -16.49 11.98
C GLU A 215 -13.11 -17.22 10.88
N SER A 216 -14.44 -17.16 10.91
CA SER A 216 -15.29 -17.77 9.87
C SER A 216 -15.05 -17.21 8.46
N LEU A 217 -14.74 -15.92 8.34
CA LEU A 217 -14.41 -15.28 7.06
C LEU A 217 -12.99 -15.65 6.61
N ALA A 218 -12.04 -15.69 7.54
CA ALA A 218 -10.68 -16.15 7.26
C ALA A 218 -10.66 -17.61 6.76
N LYS A 219 -11.41 -18.51 7.40
CA LYS A 219 -11.56 -19.92 6.96
C LYS A 219 -12.17 -20.02 5.56
N TYR A 220 -13.20 -19.22 5.27
CA TYR A 220 -13.78 -19.17 3.92
C TYR A 220 -12.76 -18.70 2.88
N ALA A 221 -12.01 -17.63 3.19
CA ALA A 221 -10.99 -17.10 2.30
C ALA A 221 -9.89 -18.13 2.01
N HIS A 222 -9.39 -18.80 3.05
CA HIS A 222 -8.41 -19.88 2.94
C HIS A 222 -8.90 -20.97 1.99
N ALA A 223 -10.07 -21.56 2.28
CA ALA A 223 -10.63 -22.64 1.46
C ALA A 223 -10.90 -22.21 0.01
N ASN A 224 -11.28 -20.95 -0.22
CA ASN A 224 -11.50 -20.41 -1.56
C ASN A 224 -10.20 -20.29 -2.37
N LEU A 225 -9.13 -19.79 -1.74
CA LEU A 225 -7.82 -19.65 -2.37
C LEU A 225 -7.18 -21.01 -2.66
N GLU A 226 -7.23 -21.96 -1.71
CA GLU A 226 -6.75 -23.34 -1.92
C GLU A 226 -7.50 -24.05 -3.05
N LYS A 227 -8.82 -23.90 -3.11
CA LYS A 227 -9.63 -24.45 -4.22
C LYS A 227 -9.19 -23.91 -5.59
N ARG A 228 -8.57 -22.74 -5.64
CA ARG A 228 -8.02 -22.13 -6.86
C ARG A 228 -6.57 -22.54 -7.15
N GLY A 229 -5.99 -23.44 -6.35
CA GLY A 229 -4.63 -23.95 -6.52
C GLY A 229 -3.56 -23.03 -5.93
N ILE A 230 -3.90 -22.20 -4.95
CA ILE A 230 -2.93 -21.41 -4.18
C ILE A 230 -2.52 -22.23 -2.96
N GLU A 231 -1.24 -22.52 -2.81
CA GLU A 231 -0.66 -23.17 -1.63
C GLU A 231 -0.56 -22.14 -0.51
N ILE A 232 -1.11 -22.44 0.68
CA ILE A 232 -1.04 -21.54 1.83
C ILE A 232 -0.23 -22.22 2.94
N GLN A 233 0.85 -21.57 3.34
CA GLN A 233 1.70 -22.02 4.44
C GLN A 233 1.56 -21.06 5.62
N LEU A 234 0.92 -21.54 6.70
CA LEU A 234 0.65 -20.81 7.94
C LEU A 234 1.69 -21.15 9.00
N GLY A 235 1.96 -20.23 9.93
CA GLY A 235 3.02 -20.42 10.92
C GLY A 235 4.43 -20.35 10.32
N VAL A 236 4.57 -19.89 9.08
CA VAL A 236 5.82 -19.92 8.32
C VAL A 236 6.25 -18.50 7.95
N GLY A 237 7.43 -18.11 8.44
CA GLY A 237 8.10 -16.87 8.07
C GLY A 237 9.14 -17.09 6.96
N VAL A 238 9.77 -15.99 6.53
CA VAL A 238 10.90 -16.01 5.58
C VAL A 238 12.17 -15.61 6.31
N VAL A 239 13.23 -16.38 6.11
CA VAL A 239 14.55 -16.17 6.74
C VAL A 239 15.48 -15.44 5.79
N GLU A 240 15.49 -15.82 4.51
CA GLU A 240 16.36 -15.20 3.50
C GLU A 240 15.84 -15.45 2.07
N ALA A 241 16.22 -14.59 1.14
CA ALA A 241 15.86 -14.68 -0.27
C ALA A 241 17.05 -14.43 -1.20
N THR A 242 17.02 -15.04 -2.38
CA THR A 242 17.92 -14.74 -3.51
C THR A 242 17.08 -14.41 -4.75
N GLY A 243 17.73 -14.19 -5.90
CA GLY A 243 17.02 -13.99 -7.17
C GLY A 243 16.29 -15.23 -7.70
N THR A 244 16.54 -16.40 -7.10
CA THR A 244 16.03 -17.70 -7.57
C THR A 244 15.42 -18.56 -6.46
N GLN A 245 15.60 -18.19 -5.19
CA GLN A 245 15.17 -19.01 -4.05
C GLN A 245 14.63 -18.18 -2.89
N LEU A 246 13.74 -18.79 -2.13
CA LEU A 246 13.19 -18.27 -0.88
C LEU A 246 13.35 -19.33 0.21
N VAL A 247 13.90 -18.98 1.36
CA VAL A 247 14.07 -19.91 2.49
C VAL A 247 13.11 -19.53 3.60
N THR A 248 12.36 -20.52 4.06
CA THR A 248 11.36 -20.35 5.09
C THR A 248 11.92 -20.62 6.49
N SER A 249 11.19 -20.20 7.52
CA SER A 249 11.53 -20.51 8.92
C SER A 249 11.33 -21.98 9.29
N ALA A 250 10.78 -22.78 8.37
CA ALA A 250 10.62 -24.23 8.51
C ALA A 250 11.72 -25.00 7.75
N ASP A 251 12.81 -24.31 7.39
CA ASP A 251 13.94 -24.84 6.61
C ASP A 251 13.56 -25.36 5.20
N GLU A 252 12.40 -24.98 4.66
CA GLU A 252 12.02 -25.24 3.26
C GLU A 252 12.73 -24.24 2.34
N VAL A 253 13.33 -24.75 1.25
CA VAL A 253 13.85 -23.94 0.15
C VAL A 253 12.87 -24.00 -1.02
N ILE A 254 12.24 -22.86 -1.32
CA ILE A 254 11.30 -22.72 -2.45
C ILE A 254 12.07 -22.11 -3.62
N ASP A 255 12.22 -22.86 -4.71
CA ASP A 255 12.72 -22.31 -5.98
C ASP A 255 11.66 -21.39 -6.60
N THR A 256 11.91 -20.08 -6.59
CA THR A 256 11.00 -19.07 -7.11
C THR A 256 11.77 -17.90 -7.72
N ARG A 257 11.29 -17.39 -8.86
CA ARG A 257 11.82 -16.17 -9.50
C ARG A 257 10.89 -14.98 -9.35
N THR A 258 9.85 -15.11 -8.52
CA THR A 258 8.92 -14.01 -8.20
C THR A 258 8.60 -14.04 -6.72
N ILE A 259 9.19 -13.11 -5.99
CA ILE A 259 8.94 -12.93 -4.56
C ILE A 259 8.19 -11.61 -4.39
N VAL A 260 7.03 -11.63 -3.74
CA VAL A 260 6.23 -10.44 -3.46
C VAL A 260 6.09 -10.28 -1.96
N ALA A 261 6.65 -9.22 -1.41
CA ALA A 261 6.57 -8.91 0.01
C ALA A 261 5.47 -7.88 0.27
N THR A 262 4.41 -8.32 0.95
CA THR A 262 3.35 -7.44 1.48
C THR A 262 3.51 -7.17 2.98
N ILE A 263 4.62 -7.65 3.56
CA ILE A 263 5.07 -7.42 4.93
C ILE A 263 6.01 -6.20 5.02
N GLY A 264 6.61 -6.01 6.19
CA GLY A 264 7.65 -5.01 6.39
C GLY A 264 7.11 -3.59 6.54
N ASN A 265 5.82 -3.43 6.87
CA ASN A 265 5.24 -2.13 7.18
C ASN A 265 6.07 -1.42 8.25
N THR A 266 6.72 -0.33 7.85
CA THR A 266 7.56 0.49 8.71
C THR A 266 7.05 1.93 8.66
N PRO A 267 7.25 2.73 9.70
CA PRO A 267 7.05 4.18 9.60
C PRO A 267 7.89 4.75 8.46
N SER A 268 7.43 5.85 7.86
CA SER A 268 8.15 6.50 6.76
C SER A 268 9.57 6.91 7.20
N ALA A 269 10.58 6.60 6.37
CA ALA A 269 11.99 6.84 6.72
C ALA A 269 12.29 8.30 7.06
N ILE A 270 11.54 9.24 6.47
CA ILE A 270 11.68 10.67 6.75
C ILE A 270 11.40 11.02 8.22
N ILE A 271 10.56 10.24 8.91
CA ILE A 271 10.19 10.48 10.32
C ILE A 271 11.35 10.20 11.26
N ALA A 272 12.19 9.20 10.94
CA ALA A 272 13.30 8.82 11.79
C ALA A 272 14.30 9.97 12.04
N ASN A 273 14.36 10.93 11.11
CA ASN A 273 15.23 12.10 11.18
C ASN A 273 14.52 13.37 11.68
N MET A 274 13.23 13.31 12.02
CA MET A 274 12.49 14.45 12.54
C MET A 274 12.82 14.67 14.02
N PRO A 275 13.02 15.92 14.48
CA PRO A 275 13.23 16.26 15.89
C PRO A 275 11.90 16.21 16.67
N LEU A 276 11.20 15.07 16.64
CA LEU A 276 9.94 14.83 17.33
C LEU A 276 10.05 13.59 18.22
N HIS A 277 9.18 13.49 19.22
CA HIS A 277 9.11 12.29 20.04
C HIS A 277 8.55 11.10 19.24
N LEU A 278 9.36 10.05 19.11
CA LEU A 278 8.99 8.85 18.38
C LEU A 278 8.82 7.66 19.34
N GLN A 279 7.83 6.83 19.06
CA GLN A 279 7.65 5.54 19.73
C GLN A 279 7.34 4.46 18.67
N HIS A 280 8.08 3.36 18.70
CA HIS A 280 8.04 2.32 17.66
C HIS A 280 8.22 2.88 16.23
N GLY A 281 9.02 3.95 16.10
CA GLY A 281 9.31 4.68 14.86
C GLY A 281 8.19 5.58 14.35
N ARG A 282 7.04 5.66 15.02
CA ARG A 282 5.92 6.57 14.68
C ARG A 282 5.94 7.81 15.56
N ILE A 283 5.35 8.90 15.08
CA ILE A 283 5.24 10.15 15.84
C ILE A 283 4.28 9.93 17.00
N LEU A 284 4.75 10.15 18.22
CA LEU A 284 3.92 10.06 19.42
C LEU A 284 3.01 11.29 19.49
N VAL A 285 1.69 11.05 19.51
CA VAL A 285 0.68 12.10 19.56
C VAL A 285 -0.26 11.93 20.75
N ASP A 286 -0.89 13.03 21.13
CA ASP A 286 -2.06 13.04 22.00
C ASP A 286 -3.32 12.54 21.29
N GLN A 287 -4.39 12.26 22.05
CA GLN A 287 -5.68 11.84 21.48
C GLN A 287 -6.31 12.89 20.56
N ASP A 288 -5.86 14.14 20.64
CA ASP A 288 -6.29 15.24 19.80
C ASP A 288 -5.41 15.42 18.53
N PHE A 289 -4.43 14.53 18.33
CA PHE A 289 -3.43 14.48 17.25
C PHE A 289 -2.24 15.43 17.37
N ARG A 290 -2.10 16.20 18.45
CA ARG A 290 -0.90 17.03 18.66
C ARG A 290 0.32 16.16 18.88
N ALA A 291 1.42 16.47 18.20
CA ALA A 291 2.71 15.89 18.52
C ALA A 291 3.11 16.29 19.94
N LYS A 292 3.55 15.32 20.75
CA LYS A 292 3.94 15.58 22.14
C LYS A 292 4.95 16.73 22.22
N GLY A 293 4.68 17.70 23.09
CA GLY A 293 5.54 18.87 23.29
C GLY A 293 5.28 20.05 22.34
N TYR A 294 4.32 19.95 21.42
CA TYR A 294 4.02 20.99 20.43
C TYR A 294 2.52 21.30 20.36
N GLU A 295 2.17 22.59 20.26
CA GLU A 295 0.77 23.03 20.14
C GLU A 295 0.28 23.15 18.70
N ASN A 296 1.21 23.27 17.75
CA ASN A 296 0.96 23.57 16.33
C ASN A 296 1.54 22.52 15.37
N ILE A 297 2.03 21.40 15.89
CA ILE A 297 2.45 20.25 15.08
C ILE A 297 1.47 19.11 15.35
N TRP A 298 0.91 18.57 14.28
CA TRP A 298 -0.12 17.56 14.29
C TRP A 298 0.35 16.35 13.48
N SER A 299 -0.05 15.14 13.86
CA SER A 299 0.23 13.96 13.03
C SER A 299 -0.93 12.98 13.01
N ILE A 300 -1.24 12.46 11.82
CA ILE A 300 -2.34 11.52 11.56
C ILE A 300 -1.94 10.42 10.56
N GLY A 301 -2.77 9.39 10.42
CA GLY A 301 -2.54 8.23 9.57
C GLY A 301 -1.44 7.32 10.10
N ASP A 302 -0.95 6.41 9.25
CA ASP A 302 0.02 5.35 9.62
C ASP A 302 1.34 5.84 10.23
N CYS A 303 1.61 7.13 10.09
CA CYS A 303 2.84 7.78 10.50
C CYS A 303 2.80 8.26 11.97
N ALA A 304 1.59 8.35 12.52
CA ALA A 304 1.32 8.70 13.91
C ALA A 304 1.02 7.46 14.76
N LEU A 305 1.32 7.54 16.05
CA LEU A 305 0.89 6.58 17.06
C LEU A 305 -0.27 7.19 17.85
N ILE A 306 -1.50 6.99 17.37
CA ILE A 306 -2.70 7.65 17.88
C ILE A 306 -3.35 6.80 18.98
N PRO A 307 -3.37 7.26 20.23
CA PRO A 307 -4.05 6.55 21.31
C PRO A 307 -5.58 6.67 21.17
N MET A 308 -6.28 5.56 21.38
CA MET A 308 -7.76 5.49 21.38
C MET A 308 -8.35 5.56 22.79
N GLN A 309 -7.52 5.39 23.83
CA GLN A 309 -7.85 5.47 25.26
C GLN A 309 -6.71 6.13 26.04
N GLU A 310 -7.00 6.73 27.20
CA GLU A 310 -5.98 7.36 28.04
C GLU A 310 -5.06 6.27 28.64
N ASN A 311 -3.75 6.54 28.72
CA ASN A 311 -2.74 5.61 29.25
C ASN A 311 -2.66 4.26 28.52
N SER A 312 -2.64 4.31 27.18
CA SER A 312 -2.59 3.14 26.30
C SER A 312 -1.19 2.51 26.26
N GLY A 313 -1.03 1.36 26.93
CA GLY A 313 0.21 0.56 26.89
C GLY A 313 0.22 -0.57 25.84
N GLU A 314 -0.95 -1.09 25.48
CA GLU A 314 -1.11 -2.22 24.56
C GLU A 314 -1.46 -1.79 23.13
N ARG A 315 -1.04 -2.58 22.13
CA ARG A 315 -1.22 -2.29 20.69
C ARG A 315 -2.68 -2.12 20.28
N GLU A 316 -3.60 -2.82 20.92
CA GLU A 316 -5.05 -2.74 20.64
C GLU A 316 -5.67 -1.39 21.02
N ASN A 317 -4.98 -0.62 21.87
CA ASN A 317 -5.44 0.69 22.30
C ASN A 317 -5.00 1.83 21.37
N PHE A 318 -4.39 1.52 20.23
CA PHE A 318 -3.98 2.49 19.21
C PHE A 318 -4.79 2.34 17.93
N ALA A 319 -4.95 3.44 17.19
CA ALA A 319 -5.61 3.42 15.89
C ALA A 319 -4.86 2.49 14.91
N PRO A 320 -5.54 1.54 14.24
CA PRO A 320 -4.92 0.68 13.25
C PRO A 320 -4.59 1.46 11.96
N PRO A 321 -3.49 1.12 11.27
CA PRO A 321 -3.01 1.81 10.07
C PRO A 321 -3.87 1.45 8.85
N THR A 322 -5.03 2.07 8.73
CA THR A 322 -5.99 1.80 7.65
C THR A 322 -6.49 3.10 7.04
N ALA A 323 -6.82 3.04 5.74
CA ALA A 323 -7.43 4.18 5.03
C ALA A 323 -8.75 4.63 5.69
N GLN A 324 -9.52 3.72 6.28
CA GLN A 324 -10.77 4.06 6.98
C GLN A 324 -10.49 4.95 8.19
N PHE A 325 -9.49 4.61 8.99
CA PHE A 325 -9.06 5.42 10.13
C PHE A 325 -8.48 6.75 9.67
N ALA A 326 -7.55 6.74 8.70
CA ALA A 326 -6.93 7.96 8.15
C ALA A 326 -7.95 9.02 7.68
N VAL A 327 -9.04 8.61 7.02
CA VAL A 327 -10.12 9.53 6.58
C VAL A 327 -10.92 10.09 7.76
N ARG A 328 -11.11 9.32 8.83
CA ARG A 328 -11.83 9.75 10.04
C ARG A 328 -10.97 10.66 10.91
N GLU A 329 -9.72 10.30 11.09
CA GLU A 329 -8.69 11.12 11.75
C GLU A 329 -8.59 12.48 11.07
N ALA A 330 -8.49 12.51 9.73
CA ALA A 330 -8.46 13.74 8.96
C ALA A 330 -9.67 14.68 9.20
N ALA A 331 -10.88 14.13 9.34
CA ALA A 331 -12.07 14.92 9.63
C ALA A 331 -12.07 15.47 11.06
N HIS A 332 -11.61 14.66 12.03
CA HIS A 332 -11.53 15.06 13.43
C HIS A 332 -10.40 16.06 13.68
N LEU A 333 -9.25 15.87 13.03
CA LEU A 333 -8.12 16.81 13.04
C LEU A 333 -8.56 18.19 12.58
N ALA A 334 -9.34 18.28 11.50
CA ALA A 334 -9.82 19.56 11.01
C ALA A 334 -10.71 20.30 12.03
N MET A 335 -11.48 19.57 12.84
CA MET A 335 -12.26 20.17 13.94
C MET A 335 -11.35 20.66 15.06
N ASN A 336 -10.34 19.86 15.45
CA ASN A 336 -9.38 20.25 16.48
C ASN A 336 -8.48 21.41 16.05
N LEU A 337 -8.04 21.45 14.80
CA LEU A 337 -7.24 22.57 14.27
C LEU A 337 -8.05 23.86 14.27
N LYS A 338 -9.33 23.81 13.87
CA LYS A 338 -10.24 24.95 13.99
C LYS A 338 -10.42 25.37 15.44
N ALA A 339 -10.71 24.43 16.35
CA ALA A 339 -10.86 24.72 17.77
C ALA A 339 -9.59 25.36 18.36
N ALA A 340 -8.40 24.85 18.01
CA ALA A 340 -7.13 25.44 18.41
C ALA A 340 -6.98 26.88 17.92
N SER A 341 -7.35 27.16 16.65
CA SER A 341 -7.28 28.51 16.09
C SER A 341 -8.24 29.50 16.79
N GLU A 342 -9.32 29.00 17.36
CA GLU A 342 -10.32 29.77 18.12
C GLU A 342 -10.10 29.71 19.65
N GLN A 343 -8.98 29.13 20.10
CA GLN A 343 -8.67 28.91 21.52
C GLN A 343 -9.75 28.13 22.30
N MET A 344 -10.44 27.23 21.60
CA MET A 344 -11.44 26.32 22.18
C MET A 344 -10.82 24.99 22.59
N PRO A 345 -11.41 24.29 23.57
CA PRO A 345 -10.92 22.99 24.01
C PRO A 345 -10.95 21.95 22.88
N LEU A 346 -9.87 21.17 22.78
CA LEU A 346 -9.73 20.08 21.81
C LEU A 346 -10.52 18.85 22.25
N LYS A 347 -10.94 18.04 21.26
CA LYS A 347 -11.69 16.80 21.52
C LYS A 347 -10.81 15.58 21.27
N PRO A 348 -10.89 14.56 22.13
CA PRO A 348 -10.19 13.30 21.89
C PRO A 348 -10.80 12.57 20.70
N PHE A 349 -9.96 11.88 19.93
CA PHE A 349 -10.38 11.04 18.82
C PHE A 349 -10.90 9.69 19.31
N GLN A 350 -12.08 9.32 18.84
CA GLN A 350 -12.66 8.00 19.08
C GLN A 350 -13.34 7.50 17.81
N TYR A 351 -13.04 6.27 17.44
CA TYR A 351 -13.63 5.64 16.27
C TYR A 351 -13.69 4.12 16.43
N LYS A 352 -14.86 3.57 16.09
CA LYS A 352 -15.05 2.12 15.97
C LYS A 352 -15.29 1.79 14.52
N SER A 353 -14.46 0.91 13.95
CA SER A 353 -14.62 0.45 12.58
C SER A 353 -16.00 -0.17 12.38
N LYS A 354 -16.64 0.16 11.24
CA LYS A 354 -17.97 -0.34 10.88
C LYS A 354 -17.92 -1.61 10.03
N GLY A 355 -16.72 -2.05 9.64
CA GLY A 355 -16.53 -3.22 8.81
C GLY A 355 -15.17 -3.32 8.15
N ALA A 356 -14.91 -4.47 7.55
CA ALA A 356 -13.72 -4.76 6.77
C ALA A 356 -14.11 -5.62 5.57
N LEU A 357 -13.44 -5.41 4.44
CA LEU A 357 -13.70 -6.12 3.19
C LEU A 357 -12.35 -6.50 2.57
N ALA A 358 -12.29 -7.68 1.97
CA ALA A 358 -11.14 -8.15 1.20
C ALA A 358 -11.62 -8.80 -0.10
N SER A 359 -11.00 -8.45 -1.22
CA SER A 359 -11.14 -9.22 -2.45
C SER A 359 -10.27 -10.48 -2.36
N LEU A 360 -10.74 -11.58 -2.94
CA LEU A 360 -9.93 -12.78 -3.12
C LEU A 360 -9.47 -12.92 -4.57
N GLY A 361 -9.76 -11.96 -5.44
CA GLY A 361 -9.65 -12.09 -6.89
C GLY A 361 -10.77 -12.96 -7.49
N ALA A 362 -10.78 -13.08 -8.82
CA ALA A 362 -11.71 -13.94 -9.57
C ALA A 362 -13.21 -13.77 -9.22
N GLY A 363 -13.64 -12.55 -8.89
CA GLY A 363 -15.05 -12.32 -8.55
C GLY A 363 -15.49 -12.79 -7.15
N CYS A 364 -14.55 -13.16 -6.28
CA CYS A 364 -14.83 -13.63 -4.92
C CYS A 364 -14.27 -12.67 -3.85
N GLY A 365 -14.90 -12.64 -2.69
CA GLY A 365 -14.51 -11.76 -1.59
C GLY A 365 -15.02 -12.23 -0.24
N VAL A 366 -14.58 -11.53 0.81
CA VAL A 366 -15.12 -11.64 2.17
C VAL A 366 -15.40 -10.24 2.70
N ALA A 367 -16.51 -10.07 3.41
CA ALA A 367 -16.87 -8.78 3.97
C ALA A 367 -17.58 -8.94 5.32
N GLN A 368 -17.26 -8.05 6.25
CA GLN A 368 -18.03 -7.82 7.45
C GLN A 368 -18.52 -6.39 7.43
N VAL A 369 -19.84 -6.19 7.51
CA VAL A 369 -20.46 -4.86 7.46
C VAL A 369 -21.54 -4.79 8.53
N PHE A 370 -21.42 -3.85 9.47
CA PHE A 370 -22.34 -3.73 10.62
C PHE A 370 -22.54 -5.05 11.40
N GLY A 371 -21.48 -5.87 11.50
CA GLY A 371 -21.52 -7.17 12.17
C GLY A 371 -22.03 -8.32 11.30
N LEU A 372 -22.70 -8.05 10.18
CA LEU A 372 -23.14 -9.06 9.22
C LEU A 372 -21.95 -9.54 8.37
N LYS A 373 -21.88 -10.85 8.14
CA LYS A 373 -20.79 -11.51 7.41
C LYS A 373 -21.29 -11.91 6.02
N PHE A 374 -20.54 -11.57 4.99
CA PHE A 374 -20.83 -11.90 3.60
C PHE A 374 -19.62 -12.59 2.98
N THR A 375 -19.87 -13.52 2.05
CA THR A 375 -18.82 -14.29 1.37
C THR A 375 -19.12 -14.42 -0.13
N GLY A 376 -18.09 -14.81 -0.90
CA GLY A 376 -18.21 -15.11 -2.33
C GLY A 376 -18.54 -13.89 -3.18
N ARG A 377 -19.36 -14.09 -4.22
CA ARG A 377 -19.69 -13.03 -5.20
C ARG A 377 -20.43 -11.85 -4.59
N VAL A 378 -21.27 -12.09 -3.57
CA VAL A 378 -22.00 -11.02 -2.88
C VAL A 378 -21.03 -10.11 -2.13
N ALA A 379 -20.09 -10.68 -1.39
CA ALA A 379 -19.05 -9.89 -0.71
C ALA A 379 -18.16 -9.13 -1.68
N TRP A 380 -17.81 -9.74 -2.81
CA TRP A 380 -17.05 -9.06 -3.86
C TRP A 380 -17.81 -7.88 -4.50
N LEU A 381 -19.11 -8.03 -4.76
CA LEU A 381 -19.94 -6.91 -5.22
C LEU A 381 -20.02 -5.79 -4.17
N LEU A 382 -20.18 -6.13 -2.89
CA LEU A 382 -20.15 -5.15 -1.80
C LEU A 382 -18.80 -4.43 -1.73
N TRP A 383 -17.69 -5.14 -1.89
CA TRP A 383 -16.34 -4.57 -1.98
C TRP A 383 -16.23 -3.57 -3.14
N ARG A 384 -16.73 -3.92 -4.33
CA ARG A 384 -16.74 -3.05 -5.51
C ARG A 384 -17.56 -1.78 -5.29
N VAL A 385 -18.79 -1.93 -4.78
CA VAL A 385 -19.69 -0.80 -4.49
C VAL A 385 -19.09 0.12 -3.42
N TYR A 386 -18.54 -0.46 -2.35
CA TYR A 386 -17.91 0.28 -1.28
C TYR A 386 -16.77 1.14 -1.84
N TYR A 387 -15.81 0.55 -2.56
CA TYR A 387 -14.68 1.32 -3.07
C TYR A 387 -15.03 2.34 -4.16
N ILE A 388 -16.00 2.07 -5.04
CA ILE A 388 -16.50 3.09 -5.97
C ILE A 388 -17.02 4.32 -5.22
N ALA A 389 -17.73 4.13 -4.10
CA ALA A 389 -18.27 5.24 -3.33
C ALA A 389 -17.17 6.13 -2.74
N PHE A 390 -16.00 5.56 -2.41
CA PHE A 390 -14.83 6.28 -1.87
C PHE A 390 -13.90 6.85 -2.94
N LEU A 391 -13.99 6.41 -4.20
CA LEU A 391 -13.17 6.96 -5.28
C LEU A 391 -13.48 8.46 -5.46
N PRO A 392 -12.44 9.31 -5.53
CA PRO A 392 -12.63 10.73 -5.70
C PRO A 392 -12.89 11.08 -7.18
N GLY A 393 -13.99 11.80 -7.45
CA GLY A 393 -14.36 12.27 -8.79
C GLY A 393 -15.27 11.32 -9.58
N MET A 394 -16.24 11.89 -10.31
CA MET A 394 -17.26 11.10 -11.03
C MET A 394 -16.68 10.38 -12.26
N GLN A 395 -15.74 11.01 -12.97
CA GLN A 395 -15.10 10.40 -14.15
C GLN A 395 -14.32 9.13 -13.79
N THR A 396 -13.54 9.16 -12.70
CA THR A 396 -12.81 7.99 -12.17
C THR A 396 -13.77 6.85 -11.84
N ARG A 397 -14.90 7.16 -11.17
CA ARG A 397 -15.93 6.17 -10.83
C ARG A 397 -16.54 5.50 -12.07
N ILE A 398 -16.88 6.28 -13.08
CA ILE A 398 -17.44 5.77 -14.35
C ILE A 398 -16.40 4.90 -15.07
N SER A 399 -15.14 5.35 -15.15
CA SER A 399 -14.06 4.58 -15.79
C SER A 399 -13.84 3.25 -15.08
N VAL A 400 -13.77 3.23 -13.75
CA VAL A 400 -13.63 1.99 -12.96
C VAL A 400 -14.81 1.06 -13.19
N LEU A 401 -16.04 1.58 -13.11
CA LEU A 401 -17.24 0.78 -13.35
C LEU A 401 -17.25 0.16 -14.76
N TRP A 402 -16.88 0.94 -15.78
CA TRP A 402 -16.78 0.46 -17.15
C TRP A 402 -15.71 -0.62 -17.30
N ASN A 403 -14.52 -0.41 -16.73
CA ASN A 403 -13.45 -1.41 -16.77
C ASN A 403 -13.86 -2.69 -16.06
N TRP A 404 -14.54 -2.61 -14.92
CA TRP A 404 -15.06 -3.77 -14.20
C TRP A 404 -16.16 -4.53 -14.94
N LEU A 405 -17.00 -3.81 -15.68
CA LEU A 405 -18.00 -4.41 -16.55
C LEU A 405 -17.31 -5.13 -17.71
N MET A 406 -16.33 -4.48 -18.34
CA MET A 406 -15.56 -5.05 -19.44
C MET A 406 -14.63 -6.18 -19.00
N ASP A 407 -14.07 -6.15 -17.80
CA ASP A 407 -13.21 -7.19 -17.24
C ASP A 407 -13.91 -8.56 -17.21
N GLY A 408 -15.21 -8.57 -16.92
CA GLY A 408 -16.03 -9.78 -16.94
C GLY A 408 -16.21 -10.40 -18.32
N PHE A 409 -16.08 -9.62 -19.40
CA PHE A 409 -16.27 -10.08 -20.79
C PHE A 409 -14.97 -10.15 -21.59
N SER A 410 -13.98 -9.34 -21.23
CA SER A 410 -12.71 -9.17 -21.93
C SER A 410 -11.66 -10.14 -21.41
N ARG A 411 -10.54 -10.23 -22.10
CA ARG A 411 -9.40 -11.06 -21.68
C ARG A 411 -8.38 -10.19 -20.94
N ARG A 412 -7.57 -10.80 -20.07
CA ARG A 412 -6.42 -10.11 -19.48
C ARG A 412 -5.43 -9.76 -20.59
N SER A 413 -5.04 -8.49 -20.67
CA SER A 413 -4.04 -8.07 -21.63
C SER A 413 -2.65 -8.51 -21.15
N VAL A 414 -1.97 -9.30 -21.98
CA VAL A 414 -0.57 -9.75 -21.82
C VAL A 414 0.44 -8.75 -22.38
N VAL A 415 0.03 -7.51 -22.67
CA VAL A 415 0.97 -6.49 -23.12
C VAL A 415 1.91 -6.14 -21.96
N GLN A 416 3.21 -6.39 -22.16
CA GLN A 416 4.26 -6.01 -21.23
C GLN A 416 4.63 -4.54 -21.46
N ILE A 417 4.29 -3.67 -20.50
CA ILE A 417 4.71 -2.26 -20.51
C ILE A 417 5.71 -2.08 -19.38
N THR A 418 6.97 -1.88 -19.75
CA THR A 418 8.06 -1.64 -18.79
C THR A 418 8.61 -0.24 -19.00
N ALA A 419 8.70 0.56 -17.94
CA ALA A 419 9.50 1.78 -17.98
C ALA A 419 10.99 1.37 -17.92
N GLN A 420 11.80 1.79 -18.88
CA GLN A 420 13.25 1.55 -18.83
C GLN A 420 13.83 2.24 -17.59
N ASN A 421 14.28 1.45 -16.62
CA ASN A 421 15.11 1.92 -15.52
C ASN A 421 16.55 1.53 -15.84
N ASN A 422 17.30 2.45 -16.47
CA ASN A 422 18.76 2.36 -16.52
C ASN A 422 19.32 2.74 -15.14
N SER A 423 19.32 1.81 -14.19
CA SER A 423 20.25 1.91 -13.06
C SER A 423 21.52 1.17 -13.45
N GLU A 424 22.56 1.91 -13.84
CA GLU A 424 23.79 1.35 -14.40
C GLU A 424 24.62 0.52 -13.39
N THR A 425 24.30 0.57 -12.09
CA THR A 425 24.93 -0.29 -11.08
C THR A 425 23.98 -0.62 -9.92
N ARG A 426 24.02 -1.87 -9.42
CA ARG A 426 23.34 -2.32 -8.21
C ARG A 426 24.18 -3.37 -7.47
N HIS A 427 24.12 -3.39 -6.14
CA HIS A 427 24.68 -4.46 -5.32
C HIS A 427 23.67 -5.60 -5.23
N VAL A 428 24.09 -6.85 -5.42
CA VAL A 428 23.22 -8.03 -5.47
C VAL A 428 23.82 -9.15 -4.60
N LEU A 429 23.00 -9.72 -3.70
CA LEU A 429 23.39 -10.84 -2.86
C LEU A 429 23.18 -12.17 -3.60
N TYR A 430 24.18 -13.04 -3.55
CA TYR A 430 24.18 -14.40 -4.10
C TYR A 430 24.54 -15.42 -3.02
N ARG A 431 24.03 -16.65 -3.13
CA ARG A 431 24.44 -17.81 -2.32
C ARG A 431 25.50 -18.66 -3.01
N ALA A 432 26.20 -19.48 -2.21
CA ALA A 432 27.11 -20.49 -2.73
C ALA A 432 26.35 -21.47 -3.66
N GLY A 433 26.74 -21.52 -4.93
CA GLY A 433 26.07 -22.31 -5.97
C GLY A 433 25.21 -21.50 -6.94
N ASP A 434 24.96 -20.21 -6.68
CA ASP A 434 24.22 -19.35 -7.61
C ASP A 434 25.02 -19.11 -8.89
N ARG A 435 24.36 -19.29 -10.04
CA ARG A 435 24.94 -18.97 -11.35
C ARG A 435 24.86 -17.46 -11.59
N ILE A 436 25.99 -16.78 -11.46
CA ILE A 436 26.12 -15.34 -11.72
C ILE A 436 26.40 -14.99 -13.19
N TYR A 437 26.66 -16.00 -14.02
CA TYR A 437 26.96 -15.88 -15.44
C TYR A 437 26.63 -17.19 -16.18
N GLU A 438 25.94 -17.09 -17.33
CA GLU A 438 25.77 -18.19 -18.28
C GLU A 438 26.28 -17.78 -19.65
N ASN A 439 27.04 -18.66 -20.31
CA ASN A 439 27.62 -18.37 -21.61
C ASN A 439 26.51 -18.26 -22.66
N GLY A 440 26.21 -17.05 -23.13
CA GLY A 440 25.08 -16.75 -24.02
C GLY A 440 24.06 -15.74 -23.45
N SER A 441 24.18 -15.33 -22.19
CA SER A 441 23.46 -14.18 -21.65
C SER A 441 24.07 -12.89 -22.23
N ARG A 442 23.32 -12.17 -23.06
CA ARG A 442 23.67 -10.80 -23.48
C ARG A 442 23.26 -9.78 -22.44
#